data_AF-A0A2G9T9M4-F1
#
_entry.id   AF-A0A2G9T9M4-F1
#
_cell.length_a   1.000
_cell.length_b   1.000
_cell.length_c   1.000
_cell.angle_alpha   90.00
_cell.angle_beta   90.00
_cell.angle_gamma   90.00
#
_symmetry.space_group_name_H-M   'P 1'
#
loop_
_entity.id
_entity.type
_entity.pdbx_description
1 polymer ?
#
loop_
_entity_poly.entity_id
_entity_poly.type
_entity_poly.pdbx_seq_one_letter_code
_entity_poly.pdbx_strand_id
1 'polypeptide(L)'
;LSPNAIKAVVDIVLLGTMNVTTEVCRRAIKANQGCAVLSITTPYARHGGAFVVPSAISKAGVENMTRSLASEWAKYGMRFNVIAPGPIPTE
;
A
#
# COMPACT_ATOMS: atom_id res chain seq x y z
N LEU A 1 -19.20 0.30 -13.69
CA LEU A 1 -17.74 0.13 -13.54
C LEU A 1 -17.21 -0.52 -14.80
N SER A 2 -16.51 0.23 -15.67
CA SER A 2 -15.85 -0.40 -16.82
C SER A 2 -14.59 -1.13 -16.37
N PRO A 3 -14.16 -2.21 -17.06
CA PRO A 3 -12.92 -2.89 -16.75
C PRO A 3 -11.71 -1.95 -16.71
N ASN A 4 -11.65 -0.97 -17.63
CA ASN A 4 -10.55 -0.01 -17.68
C ASN A 4 -10.55 0.94 -16.47
N ALA A 5 -11.73 1.36 -15.98
CA ALA A 5 -11.81 2.20 -14.79
C ALA A 5 -11.34 1.46 -13.52
N ILE A 6 -11.65 0.17 -13.40
CA ILE A 6 -11.14 -0.67 -12.30
C ILE A 6 -9.62 -0.81 -12.42
N LYS A 7 -9.13 -1.16 -13.62
CA LYS A 7 -7.70 -1.34 -13.89
C LYS A 7 -6.90 -0.08 -13.56
N ALA A 8 -7.38 1.09 -13.96
CA ALA A 8 -6.70 2.35 -13.67
C ALA A 8 -6.45 2.55 -12.16
N VAL A 9 -7.44 2.26 -11.31
CA VAL A 9 -7.29 2.38 -9.85
C VAL A 9 -6.35 1.31 -9.29
N VAL A 10 -6.47 0.06 -9.75
CA VAL A 10 -5.61 -1.04 -9.30
C VAL A 10 -4.15 -0.80 -9.67
N ASP A 11 -3.90 -0.36 -10.90
CA ASP A 11 -2.56 -0.06 -11.38
C ASP A 11 -1.90 1.03 -10.55
N ILE A 12 -2.62 2.13 -10.28
CA ILE A 12 -2.09 3.26 -9.50
C ILE A 12 -1.87 2.86 -8.04
N VAL A 13 -2.90 2.32 -7.39
CA VAL A 13 -2.91 2.16 -5.94
C VAL A 13 -2.16 0.92 -5.50
N LEU A 14 -2.44 -0.25 -6.11
CA LEU A 14 -1.84 -1.51 -5.68
C LEU A 14 -0.50 -1.74 -6.37
N LEU A 15 -0.50 -1.79 -7.71
CA LEU A 15 0.72 -2.11 -8.46
C LEU A 15 1.77 -0.99 -8.32
N GLY A 16 1.35 0.27 -8.35
CA GLY A 16 2.23 1.42 -8.11
C GLY A 16 2.95 1.33 -6.75
N THR A 17 2.18 1.09 -5.67
CA THR A 17 2.77 0.95 -4.32
C THR A 17 3.71 -0.25 -4.24
N MET A 18 3.33 -1.40 -4.82
CA MET A 18 4.18 -2.59 -4.84
C MET A 18 5.48 -2.38 -5.61
N ASN A 19 5.42 -1.75 -6.79
CA ASN A 19 6.59 -1.48 -7.62
C ASN A 19 7.59 -0.58 -6.90
N VAL A 20 7.12 0.54 -6.32
CA VAL A 20 8.00 1.46 -5.58
C VAL A 20 8.59 0.77 -4.34
N THR A 21 7.74 0.10 -3.57
CA THR A 21 8.16 -0.54 -2.31
C THR A 21 9.23 -1.60 -2.57
N THR A 22 8.99 -2.49 -3.53
CA THR A 22 9.90 -3.60 -3.82
C THR A 22 11.24 -3.10 -4.38
N GLU A 23 11.22 -2.12 -5.28
CA GLU A 23 12.46 -1.59 -5.87
C GLU A 23 13.30 -0.83 -4.85
N VAL A 24 12.69 0.06 -4.06
CA VAL A 24 13.42 0.83 -3.03
C VAL A 24 14.02 -0.10 -1.97
N CYS A 25 13.22 -1.05 -1.47
CA CYS A 25 13.71 -1.99 -0.46
C CYS A 25 14.78 -2.92 -0.98
N ARG A 26 14.69 -3.41 -2.23
CA ARG A 26 15.76 -4.22 -2.85
C ARG A 26 17.08 -3.46 -2.92
N ARG A 27 17.05 -2.17 -3.28
CA ARG A 27 18.23 -1.31 -3.29
C ARG A 27 18.80 -1.12 -1.89
N ALA A 28 17.95 -0.88 -0.89
CA ALA A 28 18.38 -0.75 0.50
C ALA A 28 19.00 -2.05 1.04
N ILE A 29 18.40 -3.22 0.77
CA ILE A 29 18.98 -4.53 1.10
C ILE A 29 20.37 -4.69 0.47
N LYS A 30 20.51 -4.38 -0.83
CA LYS A 30 21.80 -4.45 -1.54
C LYS A 30 22.86 -3.52 -0.93
N ALA A 31 22.44 -2.36 -0.42
CA ALA A 31 23.30 -1.40 0.27
C ALA A 31 23.53 -1.74 1.76
N ASN A 32 23.00 -2.87 2.25
CA ASN A 32 23.02 -3.25 3.66
C ASN A 32 22.41 -2.17 4.59
N GLN A 33 21.33 -1.54 4.13
CA GLN A 33 20.59 -0.50 4.83
C GLN A 33 19.15 -0.96 5.12
N GLY A 34 18.65 -0.64 6.31
CA GLY A 34 17.22 -0.76 6.63
C GLY A 34 16.40 0.38 6.02
N CYS A 35 15.08 0.23 6.02
CA CYS A 35 14.15 1.24 5.52
C CYS A 35 12.85 1.23 6.34
N ALA A 36 12.21 2.39 6.40
CA ALA A 36 10.88 2.54 6.96
C ALA A 36 9.91 2.90 5.85
N VAL A 37 8.92 2.05 5.60
CA VAL A 37 7.88 2.28 4.61
C VAL A 37 6.58 2.59 5.31
N LEU A 38 5.96 3.71 4.94
CA LEU A 38 4.65 4.11 5.42
C LEU A 38 3.69 4.19 4.22
N SER A 39 2.63 3.39 4.25
CA SER A 39 1.54 3.49 3.28
C SER A 39 0.37 4.29 3.85
N ILE A 40 -0.30 5.05 3.00
CA ILE A 40 -1.55 5.73 3.35
C ILE A 40 -2.71 4.98 2.70
N THR A 41 -3.64 4.50 3.52
CA THR A 41 -4.86 3.82 3.09
C THR A 41 -6.09 4.62 3.47
N THR A 42 -7.07 3.99 4.11
CA THR A 42 -8.39 4.54 4.41
C THR A 42 -9.20 3.51 5.22
N PRO A 43 -10.09 3.93 6.13
CA PRO A 43 -10.91 3.01 6.92
C PRO A 43 -11.74 2.02 6.10
N TYR A 44 -12.17 2.41 4.89
CA TYR A 44 -12.95 1.51 4.02
C TYR A 44 -12.11 0.40 3.37
N ALA A 45 -10.78 0.39 3.54
CA ALA A 45 -9.93 -0.72 3.12
C ALA A 45 -10.22 -2.01 3.91
N ARG A 46 -10.74 -1.91 5.14
CA ARG A 46 -11.03 -3.06 6.02
C ARG A 46 -12.50 -3.47 6.01
N HIS A 47 -13.40 -2.51 5.85
CA HIS A 47 -14.84 -2.71 6.00
C HIS A 47 -15.58 -2.67 4.66
N GLY A 48 -14.90 -2.31 3.57
CA GLY A 48 -15.54 -1.94 2.32
C GLY A 48 -16.21 -0.57 2.40
N GLY A 49 -16.65 -0.07 1.24
CA GLY A 49 -17.36 1.19 1.13
C GLY A 49 -18.18 1.22 -0.16
N ALA A 50 -19.45 1.60 -0.05
CA ALA A 50 -20.29 1.80 -1.23
C ALA A 50 -19.65 2.85 -2.16
N PHE A 51 -19.83 2.68 -3.47
CA PHE A 51 -19.36 3.61 -4.51
C PHE A 51 -17.84 3.72 -4.70
N VAL A 52 -17.02 3.08 -3.85
CA VAL A 52 -15.54 3.17 -3.90
C VAL A 52 -14.85 1.82 -4.11
N VAL A 53 -15.55 0.83 -4.67
CA VAL A 53 -15.08 -0.58 -4.73
C VAL A 53 -13.66 -0.74 -5.29
N PRO A 54 -13.25 -0.15 -6.43
CA PRO A 54 -11.88 -0.31 -6.93
C PRO A 54 -10.83 0.26 -5.95
N SER A 55 -11.13 1.39 -5.30
CA SER A 55 -10.25 1.97 -4.29
C SER A 55 -10.17 1.08 -3.05
N ALA A 56 -11.31 0.56 -2.58
CA ALA A 56 -11.38 -0.31 -1.41
C ALA A 56 -10.55 -1.58 -1.59
N ILE A 57 -10.71 -2.30 -2.72
CA ILE A 57 -9.96 -3.53 -2.98
C ILE A 57 -8.45 -3.26 -3.11
N SER A 58 -8.05 -2.16 -3.76
CA SER A 58 -6.64 -1.84 -3.93
C SER A 58 -5.99 -1.42 -2.61
N LYS A 59 -6.67 -0.61 -1.78
CA LYS A 59 -6.17 -0.22 -0.46
C LYS A 59 -6.12 -1.39 0.52
N ALA A 60 -7.07 -2.32 0.45
CA ALA A 60 -7.02 -3.57 1.21
C ALA A 60 -5.78 -4.40 0.83
N GLY A 61 -5.47 -4.48 -0.48
CA GLY A 61 -4.26 -5.11 -0.98
C GLY A 61 -2.98 -4.46 -0.44
N VAL A 62 -2.92 -3.13 -0.40
CA VAL A 62 -1.78 -2.38 0.19
C VAL A 62 -1.61 -2.69 1.69
N GLU A 63 -2.70 -2.78 2.46
CA GLU A 63 -2.61 -3.17 3.87
C GLU A 63 -2.10 -4.60 4.06
N ASN A 64 -2.56 -5.54 3.22
CA ASN A 64 -2.09 -6.92 3.26
C ASN A 64 -0.60 -7.02 2.89
N MET A 65 -0.19 -6.34 1.82
CA MET A 65 1.21 -6.24 1.42
C MET A 65 2.09 -5.66 2.55
N THR A 66 1.63 -4.60 3.22
CA THR A 66 2.35 -3.98 4.34
C THR A 66 2.59 -4.99 5.46
N ARG A 67 1.58 -5.74 5.88
CA ARG A 67 1.71 -6.78 6.92
C ARG A 67 2.62 -7.92 6.49
N SER A 68 2.50 -8.37 5.23
CA SER A 68 3.31 -9.46 4.69
C SER A 68 4.79 -9.08 4.61
N LEU A 69 5.12 -7.89 4.09
CA LEU A 69 6.50 -7.43 4.00
C LEU A 69 7.10 -7.06 5.36
N ALA A 70 6.28 -6.62 6.31
CA ALA A 70 6.73 -6.38 7.69
C ALA A 70 7.37 -7.63 8.30
N SER A 71 6.74 -8.80 8.17
CA SER A 71 7.28 -10.05 8.69
C SER A 71 8.40 -10.61 7.80
N GLU A 72 8.22 -10.59 6.48
CA GLU A 72 9.17 -11.19 5.54
C GLU A 72 10.54 -10.50 5.56
N TRP A 73 10.55 -9.16 5.65
CA TRP A 73 11.77 -8.35 5.50
C TRP A 73 12.27 -7.73 6.80
N ALA A 74 11.67 -8.07 7.95
CA ALA A 74 12.19 -7.69 9.27
C ALA A 74 13.67 -8.07 9.44
N LYS A 75 14.07 -9.24 8.92
CA LYS A 75 15.46 -9.73 8.93
C LYS A 75 16.46 -8.81 8.21
N TYR A 76 15.98 -7.92 7.35
CA TYR A 76 16.79 -6.92 6.63
C TYR A 76 16.76 -5.54 7.29
N GLY A 77 16.24 -5.42 8.53
CA GLY A 77 16.10 -4.13 9.21
C GLY A 77 15.00 -3.24 8.63
N MET A 78 14.05 -3.84 7.89
CA MET A 78 12.92 -3.12 7.29
C MET A 78 11.73 -3.07 8.25
N ARG A 79 10.97 -1.97 8.20
CA ARG A 79 9.72 -1.79 8.95
C ARG A 79 8.66 -1.16 8.08
N PHE A 80 7.44 -1.71 8.14
CA PHE A 80 6.32 -1.33 7.29
C PHE A 80 5.11 -0.99 8.16
N ASN A 81 4.55 0.19 7.95
CA ASN A 81 3.37 0.66 8.68
C ASN A 81 2.34 1.23 7.72
N VAL A 82 1.11 1.36 8.22
CA VAL A 82 0.00 1.94 7.46
C VAL A 82 -0.81 2.89 8.32
N ILE A 83 -1.26 4.01 7.75
CA ILE A 83 -2.24 4.91 8.35
C ILE A 83 -3.48 4.92 7.48
N ALA A 84 -4.64 4.78 8.12
CA ALA A 84 -5.96 4.79 7.48
C ALA A 84 -6.72 6.08 7.85
N PRO A 85 -6.51 7.20 7.14
CA PRO A 85 -7.15 8.46 7.44
C PRO A 85 -8.65 8.45 7.11
N GLY A 86 -9.44 9.07 7.99
CA GLY A 86 -10.80 9.49 7.67
C GLY A 86 -10.82 10.76 6.82
N PRO A 87 -11.97 11.45 6.74
CA PRO A 87 -12.04 12.78 6.12
C PRO A 87 -11.10 13.75 6.84
N ILE A 88 -10.25 14.43 6.06
CA ILE A 88 -9.31 15.44 6.55
C ILE A 88 -9.62 16.75 5.78
N PRO A 89 -9.85 17.88 6.46
CA PRO A 89 -10.08 19.16 5.79
C PRO A 89 -8.83 19.59 5.01
N THR A 90 -9.03 20.16 3.83
CA THR A 90 -7.98 20.74 2.98
C THR A 90 -8.34 22.19 2.66
N GLU A 91 -7.33 23.01 2.38
CA GLU A 91 -7.47 24.41 1.92
C GLU A 91 -7.88 24.51 0.45
#